data_AF-A0A9E0AHG1-F1
#
_entry.id   AF-A0A9E0AHG1-F1
#
_cell.length_a   1.000
_cell.length_b   1.000
_cell.length_c   1.000
_cell.angle_alpha   90.00
_cell.angle_beta   90.00
_cell.angle_gamma   90.00
#
_symmetry.space_group_name_H-M   'P 1'
#
loop_
_entity.id
_entity.type
_entity.pdbx_description
1 polymer ?
#
loop_
_entity_poly.entity_id
_entity_poly.type
_entity_poly.pdbx_seq_one_letter_code
_entity_poly.pdbx_strand_id
1 'polypeptide(L)'
;MENEIKVVELFAGVGGFRLGLEGWNGKSASSGYKKALKSPYKIVWSNQWEPSTKTQHASLVYDNRFGKVGHSNEDIAQVEVSKIPDHDLLVGGFPCQDYSVATIKFKCLNYGRLN
;
A
#
# COMPACT_ATOMS: atom_id res chain seq x y z
N MET A 1 15.85 -8.92 19.98
CA MET A 1 14.54 -8.30 20.31
C MET A 1 13.55 -9.43 20.30
N GLU A 2 12.68 -9.52 21.31
CA GLU A 2 11.60 -10.52 21.36
C GLU A 2 10.81 -10.46 20.04
N ASN A 3 10.91 -11.55 19.28
CA ASN A 3 10.31 -11.88 17.98
C ASN A 3 9.93 -10.70 17.06
N GLU A 4 10.85 -10.35 16.16
CA GLU A 4 10.57 -9.52 14.98
C GLU A 4 9.46 -10.19 14.14
N ILE A 5 8.35 -9.47 13.92
CA ILE A 5 7.20 -9.93 13.13
C ILE A 5 7.47 -9.54 11.67
N LYS A 6 7.70 -10.54 10.82
CA LYS A 6 7.89 -10.33 9.38
C LYS A 6 6.55 -10.07 8.72
N VAL A 7 6.48 -8.99 7.95
CA VAL A 7 5.26 -8.53 7.31
C VAL A 7 5.43 -8.54 5.80
N VAL A 8 4.43 -9.09 5.12
CA VAL A 8 4.24 -8.94 3.68
C VAL A 8 3.12 -7.96 3.43
N GLU A 9 3.34 -6.97 2.56
CA GLU A 9 2.31 -6.00 2.18
C GLU A 9 1.92 -6.13 0.70
N LEU A 10 0.65 -6.47 0.45
CA LEU A 10 0.05 -6.53 -0.87
C LEU A 10 -0.65 -5.21 -1.19
N PHE A 11 -0.65 -4.81 -2.46
CA PHE A 11 -1.24 -3.52 -2.87
C PHE A 11 -0.69 -2.36 -2.01
N ALA A 12 0.65 -2.31 -1.90
CA ALA A 12 1.36 -1.43 -0.98
C ALA A 12 1.11 0.07 -1.23
N GLY A 13 0.65 0.43 -2.43
CA GLY A 13 0.50 1.80 -2.89
C GLY A 13 1.83 2.53 -2.76
N VAL A 14 1.83 3.64 -2.00
CA VAL A 14 3.02 4.44 -1.70
C VAL A 14 3.67 4.12 -0.35
N GLY A 15 3.26 3.01 0.30
CA GLY A 15 3.85 2.50 1.55
C GLY A 15 3.18 2.95 2.84
N GLY A 16 1.85 3.05 2.83
CA GLY A 16 1.08 3.46 4.02
C GLY A 16 1.19 2.47 5.18
N PHE A 17 1.05 1.17 4.91
CA PHE A 17 1.19 0.12 5.92
C PHE A 17 2.60 0.10 6.51
N ARG A 18 3.63 0.15 5.67
CA ARG A 18 5.02 0.29 6.11
C ARG A 18 5.25 1.45 7.07
N LEU A 19 4.79 2.66 6.74
CA LEU A 19 4.92 3.82 7.63
C LEU A 19 4.10 3.69 8.92
N GLY A 20 2.93 3.03 8.85
CA GLY A 20 2.10 2.77 10.03
C GLY A 20 2.75 1.76 10.98
N LEU A 21 3.35 0.71 10.43
CA LEU A 21 3.95 -0.39 11.19
C LEU A 21 5.39 -0.08 11.62
N GLU A 22 6.28 0.29 10.72
CA GLU A 22 7.70 0.55 11.01
C GLU A 22 7.95 1.99 11.49
N GLY A 23 7.10 2.93 11.11
CA GLY A 23 7.34 4.36 11.30
C GLY A 23 8.33 4.93 10.27
N TRP A 24 8.73 6.18 10.50
CA TRP A 24 9.75 6.86 9.71
C TRP A 24 10.85 7.39 10.61
N ASN A 25 12.11 7.02 10.34
CA ASN A 25 13.27 7.38 11.17
C ASN A 25 13.04 7.11 12.67
N GLY A 26 12.42 5.96 12.98
CA GLY A 26 12.09 5.56 14.35
C GLY A 26 10.99 6.40 15.00
N LYS A 27 10.13 7.08 14.23
CA LYS A 27 9.02 7.91 14.74
C LYS A 27 7.66 7.44 14.23
N SER A 28 6.65 7.58 15.08
CA SER A 28 5.28 7.12 14.80
C SER A 28 4.51 8.07 13.87
N ALA A 29 3.90 7.53 12.82
CA ALA A 29 3.01 8.26 11.91
C ALA A 29 1.77 8.83 12.64
N SER A 30 1.16 8.10 13.57
CA SER A 30 -0.02 8.58 14.33
C SER A 30 0.30 9.75 15.27
N SER A 31 1.57 9.93 15.63
CA SER A 31 2.03 11.08 16.41
C SER A 31 2.37 12.31 15.54
N GLY A 32 2.21 12.22 14.22
CA GLY A 32 2.75 13.21 13.28
C GLY A 32 4.29 13.22 13.27
N TYR A 33 4.92 12.06 13.43
CA TYR A 33 6.38 11.89 13.50
C TYR A 33 7.07 12.69 14.61
N LYS A 34 6.41 12.87 15.75
CA LYS A 34 6.96 13.58 16.92
C LYS A 34 7.47 12.64 18.00
N LYS A 35 6.82 11.48 18.17
CA LYS A 35 7.16 10.48 19.20
C LYS A 35 7.97 9.34 18.59
N ALA A 36 8.92 8.82 19.37
CA ALA A 36 9.65 7.61 19.01
C ALA A 36 8.69 6.41 18.91
N LEU A 37 8.95 5.53 17.94
CA LEU A 37 8.26 4.27 17.74
C LEU A 37 9.29 3.14 17.81
N LYS A 38 9.09 2.25 18.77
CA LYS A 38 9.80 0.96 18.82
C LYS A 38 8.84 -0.10 18.29
N SER A 39 8.93 -0.38 17.00
CA SER A 39 8.06 -1.35 16.34
C SER A 39 8.70 -2.74 16.32
N PRO A 40 7.94 -3.82 16.60
CA PRO A 40 8.38 -5.19 16.37
C PRO A 40 8.19 -5.63 14.91
N TYR A 41 7.51 -4.83 14.08
CA TYR A 41 7.17 -5.19 12.71
C TYR A 41 8.30 -4.86 11.75
N LYS A 42 8.49 -5.72 10.76
CA LYS A 42 9.41 -5.50 9.66
C LYS A 42 8.82 -5.97 8.35
N ILE A 43 8.69 -5.04 7.41
CA ILE A 43 8.25 -5.31 6.04
C ILE A 43 9.41 -5.98 5.31
N VAL A 44 9.23 -7.25 4.96
CA VAL A 44 10.22 -8.06 4.25
C VAL A 44 9.96 -8.12 2.76
N TRP A 45 8.71 -7.91 2.34
CA TRP A 45 8.34 -7.89 0.93
C TRP A 45 7.07 -7.07 0.71
N SER A 46 7.00 -6.40 -0.45
CA SER A 46 5.85 -5.61 -0.87
C SER A 46 5.50 -5.88 -2.33
N ASN A 47 4.22 -5.80 -2.66
CA ASN A 47 3.72 -5.85 -4.03
C ASN A 47 2.87 -4.63 -4.35
N GLN A 48 3.13 -3.99 -5.49
CA GLN A 48 2.29 -2.92 -6.02
C GLN A 48 2.26 -2.99 -7.54
N TRP A 49 1.09 -3.30 -8.09
CA TRP A 49 0.85 -3.32 -9.52
C TRP A 49 -0.51 -2.67 -9.83
N GLU A 50 -0.52 -1.80 -10.84
CA GLU A 50 -1.68 -1.04 -11.30
C GLU A 50 -2.05 -1.47 -12.74
N PRO A 51 -3.07 -2.32 -12.94
CA PRO A 51 -3.41 -2.87 -14.27
C PRO A 51 -3.77 -1.82 -15.32
N SER A 52 -4.39 -0.73 -14.88
CA SER A 52 -5.03 0.25 -15.76
C SER A 52 -4.08 1.35 -16.25
N THR A 53 -2.82 1.35 -15.80
CA THR A 53 -1.84 2.39 -16.12
C THR A 53 -0.57 1.79 -16.70
N LYS A 54 -0.03 2.42 -17.76
CA LYS A 54 1.29 2.05 -18.31
C LYS A 54 2.42 2.41 -17.35
N THR A 55 2.23 3.52 -16.63
CA THR A 55 3.19 4.01 -15.64
C THR A 55 2.73 3.64 -14.24
N GLN A 56 3.60 2.95 -13.51
CA GLN A 56 3.34 2.43 -12.17
C GLN A 56 3.75 3.47 -11.13
N HIS A 57 2.99 4.57 -11.06
CA HIS A 57 3.35 5.73 -10.24
C HIS A 57 3.46 5.38 -8.76
N ALA A 58 2.57 4.54 -8.24
CA ALA A 58 2.62 4.13 -6.84
C ALA A 58 3.89 3.32 -6.53
N SER A 59 4.20 2.33 -7.37
CA SER A 59 5.42 1.52 -7.26
C SER A 59 6.70 2.37 -7.36
N LEU A 60 6.75 3.33 -8.29
CA LEU A 60 7.89 4.24 -8.41
C LEU A 60 8.10 5.10 -7.16
N VAL A 61 7.03 5.62 -6.56
CA VAL A 61 7.13 6.38 -5.30
C VAL A 61 7.59 5.49 -4.15
N TYR A 62 7.10 4.25 -4.09
CA TYR A 62 7.51 3.27 -3.10
C TYR A 62 9.01 2.97 -3.21
N ASP A 63 9.49 2.60 -4.40
CA ASP A 63 10.89 2.30 -4.68
C ASP A 63 11.81 3.49 -4.31
N ASN A 64 11.44 4.70 -4.71
CA ASN A 64 12.21 5.90 -4.36
C ASN A 64 12.31 6.16 -2.86
N ARG A 65 11.34 5.71 -2.06
CA ARG A 65 11.31 5.94 -0.60
C ARG A 65 11.95 4.82 0.21
N PHE A 66 11.72 3.57 -0.18
CA PHE A 66 12.08 2.39 0.61
C PHE A 66 13.09 1.47 -0.08
N GLY A 67 13.40 1.74 -1.35
CA GLY A 67 14.26 0.94 -2.20
C GLY A 67 13.53 -0.19 -2.92
N LYS A 68 14.19 -0.71 -3.96
CA LYS A 68 13.67 -1.77 -4.84
C LYS A 68 13.76 -3.17 -4.25
N VAL A 69 14.63 -3.37 -3.27
CA VAL A 69 14.88 -4.69 -2.69
C VAL A 69 13.64 -5.14 -1.93
N GLY A 70 13.10 -6.29 -2.33
CA GLY A 70 11.87 -6.83 -1.74
C GLY A 70 10.59 -6.16 -2.25
N HIS A 71 10.63 -5.35 -3.31
CA HIS A 71 9.45 -4.75 -3.94
C HIS A 71 9.14 -5.41 -5.29
N SER A 72 7.92 -5.92 -5.44
CA SER A 72 7.39 -6.51 -6.66
C SER A 72 6.41 -5.56 -7.35
N ASN A 73 6.58 -5.37 -8.65
CA ASN A 73 5.68 -4.61 -9.52
C ASN A 73 5.09 -5.53 -10.60
N GLU A 74 4.61 -6.68 -10.16
CA GLU A 74 3.98 -7.69 -10.99
C GLU A 74 2.55 -7.92 -10.51
N ASP A 75 1.67 -8.39 -11.39
CA ASP A 75 0.35 -8.85 -10.98
C ASP A 75 0.49 -9.95 -9.94
N ILE A 76 -0.02 -9.71 -8.73
CA ILE A 76 0.08 -10.64 -7.60
C ILE A 76 -0.54 -12.02 -7.93
N ALA A 77 -1.52 -12.08 -8.83
CA ALA A 77 -2.11 -13.34 -9.28
C ALA A 77 -1.14 -14.20 -10.12
N GLN A 78 -0.09 -13.59 -10.68
CA GLN A 78 0.93 -14.25 -11.49
C GLN A 78 2.22 -14.52 -10.71
N VAL A 79 2.38 -13.95 -9.51
CA VAL A 79 3.56 -14.16 -8.67
C VAL A 79 3.48 -15.55 -8.04
N GLU A 80 4.53 -16.35 -8.26
CA GLU A 80 4.67 -17.66 -7.61
C GLU A 80 4.78 -17.50 -6.09
N VAL A 81 3.99 -18.28 -5.34
CA VAL A 81 3.97 -18.24 -3.87
C VAL A 81 5.34 -18.53 -3.27
N SER A 82 6.16 -19.35 -3.93
CA SER A 82 7.54 -19.66 -3.53
C SER A 82 8.49 -18.45 -3.56
N LYS A 83 8.15 -17.39 -4.30
CA LYS A 83 8.93 -16.14 -4.36
C LYS A 83 8.59 -15.17 -3.22
N ILE A 84 7.47 -15.40 -2.53
CA ILE A 84 7.06 -14.59 -1.38
C ILE A 84 7.80 -15.14 -0.15
N PRO A 85 8.58 -14.33 0.58
CA PRO A 85 9.33 -14.81 1.73
C PRO A 85 8.38 -15.22 2.88
N ASP A 86 8.88 -16.12 3.74
CA ASP A 86 8.18 -16.49 4.97
C ASP A 86 7.89 -15.25 5.82
N HIS A 87 6.64 -15.16 6.26
CA HIS A 87 6.11 -14.01 6.98
C HIS A 87 5.09 -14.43 8.03
N ASP A 88 4.96 -13.61 9.06
CA ASP A 88 4.08 -13.82 10.20
C ASP A 88 2.76 -13.05 10.03
N LEU A 89 2.79 -11.96 9.25
CA LEU A 89 1.64 -11.08 9.01
C LEU A 89 1.53 -10.71 7.53
N LEU A 90 0.34 -10.88 6.97
CA LEU A 90 -0.02 -10.40 5.64
C LEU A 90 -0.93 -9.19 5.80
N VAL A 91 -0.56 -8.06 5.20
CA VAL A 91 -1.41 -6.87 5.10
C VAL A 91 -1.69 -6.56 3.65
N GLY A 92 -2.82 -5.94 3.35
CA GLY A 92 -3.06 -5.47 1.99
C GLY A 92 -4.16 -4.45 1.85
N GLY A 93 -3.88 -3.44 1.02
CA GLY A 93 -4.83 -2.38 0.67
C GLY A 93 -5.64 -2.75 -0.57
N PHE A 94 -6.42 -3.83 -0.49
CA PHE A 94 -7.14 -4.37 -1.65
C PHE A 94 -8.03 -3.30 -2.31
N PRO A 95 -8.02 -3.18 -3.65
CA PRO A 95 -8.83 -2.19 -4.34
C PRO A 95 -10.32 -2.44 -4.09
N CYS A 96 -11.00 -1.47 -3.50
CA CYS A 96 -12.43 -1.54 -3.15
C CYS A 96 -13.37 -1.13 -4.32
N GLN A 97 -12.89 -1.21 -5.57
CA GLN A 97 -13.62 -0.63 -6.72
C GLN A 97 -14.97 -1.30 -6.99
N ASP A 98 -15.15 -2.58 -6.66
CA ASP A 98 -16.42 -3.30 -6.87
C ASP A 98 -17.42 -3.21 -5.70
N TYR A 99 -16.99 -2.73 -4.52
CA TYR A 99 -17.84 -2.66 -3.31
C TYR A 99 -18.19 -1.22 -2.89
N SER A 100 -17.73 -0.21 -3.64
CA SER A 100 -18.02 1.18 -3.36
C SER A 100 -19.34 1.62 -4.01
N VAL A 101 -20.32 2.02 -3.18
CA VAL A 101 -21.61 2.63 -3.60
C VAL A 101 -21.46 4.00 -4.30
N ALA A 102 -20.22 4.46 -4.50
CA ALA A 102 -19.87 5.75 -5.11
C ALA A 102 -20.06 5.80 -6.63
N THR A 103 -20.53 4.72 -7.26
CA THR A 103 -20.79 4.67 -8.73
C THR A 103 -22.28 4.86 -9.09
N ILE A 104 -23.12 5.41 -8.20
CA ILE A 104 -24.48 5.84 -8.59
C ILE A 104 -24.52 7.37 -8.78
N LYS A 105 -24.34 7.76 -10.06
CA LYS A 105 -24.80 8.99 -10.73
C LYS A 105 -23.99 10.28 -10.55
N PHE A 106 -22.91 10.41 -11.33
CA PHE A 106 -22.68 11.66 -12.07
C PHE A 106 -23.68 11.75 -13.23
N LYS A 107 -24.90 12.19 -12.95
CA LYS A 107 -25.80 12.78 -13.95
C LYS A 107 -26.14 14.17 -13.44
N CYS A 108 -25.27 15.14 -13.73
CA CYS A 108 -25.64 16.55 -13.65
C CYS A 108 -26.90 16.73 -14.51
N LEU A 109 -28.03 16.95 -13.85
CA LEU A 109 -29.22 17.49 -14.48
C LEU A 109 -28.87 18.91 -14.97
N ASN A 110 -28.59 19.03 -16.27
CA ASN A 110 -28.76 20.30 -16.97
C ASN A 110 -30.27 20.62 -16.97
N TYR A 111 -30.77 21.27 -15.92
CA TYR A 111 -32.07 21.92 -15.97
C TYR A 111 -31.88 23.42 -16.13
N GLY A 112 -32.07 23.85 -17.38
CA GLY A 112 -32.73 25.08 -17.79
C GLY A 112 -32.54 26.34 -16.95
N ARG A 113 -31.65 27.19 -17.46
CA ARG A 113 -31.74 28.66 -17.51
C ARG A 113 -33.15 29.21 -17.26
N LEU A 114 -33.30 29.97 -16.17
CA LEU A 114 -34.43 30.87 -15.91
C LEU A 114 -34.51 31.92 -17.03
N ASN A 115 -35.67 32.02 -17.66
CA ASN A 115 -36.24 33.25 -18.25
C ASN A 115 -37.73 33.23 -17.96
#